data_AF-A0A9P8SC29-F1
#
_entry.id   AF-A0A9P8SC29-F1
#
_cell.length_a   1.000
_cell.length_b   1.000
_cell.length_c   1.000
_cell.angle_alpha   90.00
_cell.angle_beta   90.00
_cell.angle_gamma   90.00
#
_symmetry.space_group_name_H-M   'P 1'
#
loop_
_entity.id
_entity.type
_entity.pdbx_description
1 polymer ?
#
loop_
_entity_poly.entity_id
_entity_poly.type
_entity_poly.pdbx_seq_one_letter_code
_entity_poly.pdbx_strand_id
1 'polypeptide(L)'
;MKYSMLSVAAFVASSLASPAYFRGQPNKPGPITIDNKLNNNVSLDILPPNPIDVDEFGVYTRPVIIKGLSSYTIPEEDVPPIADLRLRVLTPIPIPGQGPVDVNYESVRHGPDAPFTYGITSEPHFPFPGVVDVQPRPETAECYGLTYPQGPVRRPPPFCDAGTKLLITLCQEEGGVPCPPIHRPPPTRYEAEWL
;
A
#
# COMPACT_ATOMS: atom_id res chain seq x y z
N MET A 1 -34.33 -12.73 68.48
CA MET A 1 -34.68 -11.65 67.54
C MET A 1 -34.45 -12.15 66.12
N LYS A 2 -35.42 -11.91 65.22
CA LYS A 2 -35.28 -11.93 63.75
C LYS A 2 -34.09 -11.00 63.38
N TYR A 3 -33.28 -11.21 62.34
CA TYR A 3 -33.62 -11.04 60.93
C TYR A 3 -32.71 -11.86 60.00
N SER A 4 -33.33 -12.18 58.87
CA SER A 4 -32.81 -12.79 57.65
C SER A 4 -31.98 -11.79 56.83
N MET A 5 -31.08 -12.29 55.99
CA MET A 5 -30.99 -12.03 54.52
C MET A 5 -29.55 -12.00 54.01
N LEU A 6 -29.28 -12.97 53.14
CA LEU A 6 -28.49 -12.92 51.90
C LEU A 6 -27.46 -11.79 51.74
N SER A 7 -26.21 -12.21 51.49
CA SER A 7 -25.42 -11.56 50.45
C SER A 7 -24.56 -12.58 49.72
N VAL A 8 -25.07 -13.03 48.57
CA VAL A 8 -24.27 -13.62 47.50
C VAL A 8 -23.72 -12.44 46.70
N ALA A 9 -22.47 -12.08 46.94
CA ALA A 9 -21.71 -11.18 46.07
C ALA A 9 -20.57 -12.03 45.50
N ALA A 10 -20.80 -12.58 44.32
CA ALA A 10 -20.42 -11.98 43.03
C ALA A 10 -18.97 -12.34 42.69
N PHE A 11 -18.89 -13.41 41.88
CA PHE A 11 -17.94 -13.64 40.79
C PHE A 11 -16.61 -12.89 40.91
N VAL A 12 -15.59 -13.56 41.46
CA VAL A 12 -14.61 -14.32 40.66
C VAL A 12 -13.85 -13.40 39.70
N ALA A 13 -12.62 -13.10 40.14
CA ALA A 13 -11.47 -12.76 39.33
C ALA A 13 -11.71 -11.68 38.27
N SER A 14 -11.35 -10.45 38.63
CA SER A 14 -10.71 -9.53 37.71
C SER A 14 -9.56 -10.27 37.01
N SER A 15 -9.86 -10.88 35.86
CA SER A 15 -8.84 -11.20 34.89
C SER A 15 -8.26 -9.86 34.46
N LEU A 16 -7.20 -9.44 35.15
CA LEU A 16 -6.10 -8.73 34.51
C LEU A 16 -5.44 -9.73 33.56
N ALA A 17 -6.21 -10.21 32.59
CA ALA A 17 -5.67 -10.52 31.29
C ALA A 17 -5.32 -9.14 30.75
N SER A 18 -4.08 -8.71 31.05
CA SER A 18 -3.35 -7.87 30.10
C SER A 18 -3.76 -8.34 28.71
N PRO A 19 -4.19 -7.47 27.80
CA PRO A 19 -4.31 -7.90 26.42
C PRO A 19 -2.97 -8.52 26.10
N ALA A 20 -2.97 -9.84 25.93
CA ALA A 20 -1.81 -10.55 25.45
C ALA A 20 -1.57 -9.90 24.11
N TYR A 21 -0.58 -9.00 24.06
CA TYR A 21 -0.08 -8.42 22.83
C TYR A 21 0.26 -9.62 21.97
N PHE A 22 -0.66 -9.95 21.07
CA PHE A 22 -0.45 -10.97 20.07
C PHE A 22 0.79 -10.50 19.30
N ARG A 23 1.85 -11.31 19.42
CA ARG A 23 2.99 -11.44 18.50
C ARG A 23 2.94 -10.42 17.35
N GLY A 24 3.62 -9.28 17.52
CA GLY A 24 3.65 -8.22 16.51
C GLY A 24 4.23 -8.72 15.19
N GLN A 25 3.35 -8.94 14.22
CA GLN A 25 3.65 -9.04 12.78
C GLN A 25 2.84 -7.94 12.09
N PRO A 26 3.34 -7.34 11.01
CA PRO A 26 4.56 -6.53 10.90
C PRO A 26 4.23 -5.05 10.60
N ASN A 27 5.28 -4.24 10.69
CA ASN A 27 5.29 -2.80 10.39
C ASN A 27 5.26 -2.61 8.87
N LYS A 28 4.09 -2.77 8.27
CA LYS A 28 3.91 -2.80 6.82
C LYS A 28 2.61 -2.15 6.38
N PRO A 29 2.50 -1.73 5.11
CA PRO A 29 1.22 -1.41 4.53
C PRO A 29 0.26 -2.60 4.67
N GLY A 30 -1.05 -2.31 4.67
CA GLY A 30 -2.05 -3.33 4.43
C GLY A 30 -1.97 -3.85 2.98
N PRO A 31 -3.00 -4.55 2.50
CA PRO A 31 -3.07 -4.98 1.10
C PRO A 31 -2.75 -3.85 0.11
N ILE A 32 -1.91 -4.17 -0.88
CA ILE A 32 -1.53 -3.24 -1.95
C ILE A 32 -2.21 -3.69 -3.23
N THR A 33 -3.04 -2.83 -3.80
CA THR A 33 -3.74 -3.10 -5.06
C THR A 33 -3.14 -2.27 -6.17
N ILE A 34 -2.73 -2.91 -7.27
CA ILE A 34 -2.27 -2.28 -8.50
C ILE A 34 -3.41 -2.36 -9.51
N ASP A 35 -3.98 -1.23 -9.88
CA ASP A 35 -5.04 -1.07 -10.88
C ASP A 35 -4.43 -0.60 -12.21
N ASN A 36 -4.23 -1.54 -13.14
CA ASN A 36 -3.66 -1.26 -14.45
C ASN A 36 -4.75 -0.85 -15.44
N LYS A 37 -4.95 0.46 -15.63
CA LYS A 37 -5.86 1.03 -16.63
C LYS A 37 -5.19 1.26 -17.99
N LEU A 38 -3.96 0.81 -18.18
CA LEU A 38 -3.32 0.82 -19.48
C LEU A 38 -3.88 -0.32 -20.35
N ASN A 39 -3.87 -0.13 -21.67
CA ASN A 39 -4.19 -1.19 -22.62
C ASN A 39 -3.09 -2.28 -22.68
N ASN A 40 -1.90 -1.96 -22.19
CA ASN A 40 -0.74 -2.85 -22.19
C ASN A 40 -0.62 -3.62 -20.88
N ASN A 41 0.02 -4.79 -20.93
CA ASN A 41 0.38 -5.53 -19.72
C ASN A 41 1.48 -4.80 -18.96
N VAL A 42 1.52 -4.98 -17.65
CA VAL A 42 2.56 -4.43 -16.77
C VAL A 42 3.21 -5.59 -16.02
N SER A 43 4.55 -5.62 -15.97
CA SER A 43 5.26 -6.49 -15.03
C SER A 43 5.46 -5.75 -13.72
N LEU A 44 5.21 -6.46 -12.62
CA LEU A 44 5.49 -6.06 -11.26
C LEU A 44 6.62 -6.94 -10.71
N ASP A 45 7.74 -6.31 -10.38
CA ASP A 45 8.82 -6.90 -9.61
C ASP A 45 8.78 -6.33 -8.19
N ILE A 46 8.79 -7.20 -7.17
CA ILE A 46 8.88 -6.79 -5.76
C ILE A 46 10.34 -6.93 -5.34
N LEU A 47 11.05 -5.81 -5.28
CA LEU A 47 12.48 -5.79 -4.99
C LEU A 47 12.73 -5.40 -3.53
N PRO A 48 13.71 -6.02 -2.85
CA PRO A 48 14.18 -5.50 -1.59
C PRO A 48 14.89 -4.15 -1.81
N PRO A 49 14.76 -3.20 -0.87
CA PRO A 49 15.28 -1.83 -0.98
C PRO A 49 16.81 -1.74 -1.11
N ASN A 50 17.56 -2.79 -0.70
CA ASN A 50 19.00 -2.92 -0.90
C ASN A 50 19.46 -4.38 -0.70
N PRO A 51 20.28 -4.97 -1.60
CA PRO A 51 20.72 -6.35 -1.50
C PRO A 51 21.89 -6.60 -0.53
N ILE A 52 22.45 -5.58 0.14
CA ILE A 52 23.70 -5.70 0.92
C ILE A 52 23.46 -6.16 2.38
N ASP A 53 22.24 -6.03 2.93
CA ASP A 53 22.00 -6.23 4.38
C ASP A 53 20.84 -7.19 4.74
N VAL A 54 20.44 -8.09 3.84
CA VAL A 54 19.32 -9.02 4.12
C VAL A 54 19.65 -10.46 3.73
N ASP A 55 20.11 -11.24 4.72
CA ASP A 55 20.39 -12.67 4.61
C ASP A 55 19.12 -13.56 4.58
N GLU A 56 17.90 -13.02 4.75
CA GLU A 56 16.73 -13.91 4.93
C GLU A 56 15.36 -13.30 4.58
N PHE A 57 15.24 -12.58 3.46
CA PHE A 57 13.92 -12.27 2.90
C PHE A 57 13.74 -12.98 1.57
N GLY A 58 12.73 -13.87 1.52
CA GLY A 58 12.39 -14.68 0.36
C GLY A 58 12.30 -13.81 -0.89
N VAL A 59 13.26 -13.98 -1.78
CA VAL A 59 13.30 -13.32 -3.08
C VAL A 59 12.03 -13.72 -3.83
N TYR A 60 11.14 -12.76 -4.09
CA TYR A 60 10.04 -12.93 -5.03
C TYR A 60 10.65 -13.21 -6.41
N THR A 61 10.82 -14.49 -6.73
CA THR A 61 11.71 -14.96 -7.81
C THR A 61 11.06 -14.87 -9.19
N ARG A 62 9.81 -14.39 -9.30
CA ARG A 62 9.13 -14.23 -10.59
C ARG A 62 8.31 -12.94 -10.65
N PRO A 63 8.45 -12.15 -11.74
CA PRO A 63 7.58 -11.00 -11.97
C PRO A 63 6.13 -11.44 -12.05
N VAL A 64 5.25 -10.65 -11.43
CA VAL A 64 3.80 -10.78 -11.63
C VAL A 64 3.42 -10.02 -12.89
N ILE A 65 2.71 -10.66 -13.82
CA ILE A 65 2.18 -10.00 -15.02
C ILE A 65 0.74 -9.58 -14.77
N ILE A 66 0.52 -8.27 -14.71
CA ILE A 66 -0.79 -7.65 -14.59
C ILE A 66 -1.28 -7.36 -16.00
N LYS A 67 -2.42 -7.93 -16.39
CA LYS A 67 -2.96 -7.71 -17.75
C LYS A 67 -3.41 -6.26 -17.93
N GLY A 68 -3.46 -5.79 -19.18
CA GLY A 68 -4.11 -4.51 -19.49
C GLY A 68 -5.56 -4.47 -18.99
N LEU A 69 -6.01 -3.31 -18.52
CA LEU A 69 -7.36 -3.07 -17.99
C LEU A 69 -7.76 -4.05 -16.87
N SER A 70 -6.81 -4.41 -16.01
CA SER A 70 -7.04 -5.35 -14.91
C SER A 70 -6.32 -4.91 -13.64
N SER A 71 -6.72 -5.47 -12.51
CA SER A 71 -6.07 -5.23 -11.22
C SER A 71 -5.38 -6.48 -10.68
N TYR A 72 -4.39 -6.25 -9.84
CA TYR A 72 -3.72 -7.28 -9.05
C TYR A 72 -3.55 -6.78 -7.62
N THR A 73 -3.84 -7.62 -6.63
CA THR A 73 -3.68 -7.28 -5.22
C THR A 73 -2.63 -8.19 -4.61
N ILE A 74 -1.62 -7.58 -3.98
CA ILE A 74 -0.72 -8.27 -3.06
C ILE A 74 -1.50 -8.41 -1.74
N PRO A 75 -1.86 -9.63 -1.33
CA PRO A 75 -2.59 -9.84 -0.09
C PRO A 75 -1.72 -9.47 1.10
N GLU A 76 -2.36 -9.13 2.23
CA GLU A 76 -1.67 -8.56 3.39
C GLU A 76 -0.51 -9.44 3.86
N GLU A 77 -0.72 -10.75 3.92
CA GLU A 77 0.26 -11.76 4.30
C GLU A 77 1.56 -11.69 3.49
N ASP A 78 1.46 -11.35 2.21
CA ASP A 78 2.58 -11.34 1.25
C ASP A 78 3.26 -9.97 1.14
N VAL A 79 2.66 -8.90 1.66
CA VAL A 79 3.29 -7.57 1.66
C VAL A 79 4.56 -7.61 2.54
N PRO A 80 5.77 -7.36 2.01
CA PRO A 80 6.96 -7.21 2.85
C PRO A 80 6.92 -5.86 3.59
N PRO A 81 7.63 -5.71 4.73
CA PRO A 81 7.66 -4.44 5.49
C PRO A 81 8.41 -3.30 4.79
N ILE A 82 9.27 -3.64 3.83
CA ILE A 82 10.01 -2.69 3.02
C ILE A 82 10.21 -3.30 1.63
N ALA A 83 9.89 -2.55 0.58
CA ALA A 83 10.12 -2.98 -0.80
C ALA A 83 10.02 -1.82 -1.80
N ASP A 84 10.66 -2.04 -2.95
CA ASP A 84 10.46 -1.28 -4.17
C ASP A 84 9.56 -2.09 -5.11
N LEU A 85 8.34 -1.59 -5.35
CA LEU A 85 7.42 -2.16 -6.32
C LEU A 85 7.74 -1.59 -7.70
N ARG A 86 8.56 -2.32 -8.46
CA ARG A 86 9.00 -1.93 -9.79
C ARG A 86 7.97 -2.32 -10.84
N LEU A 87 7.38 -1.33 -11.49
CA LEU A 87 6.35 -1.46 -12.51
C LEU A 87 6.92 -1.10 -13.88
N ARG A 88 6.80 -2.01 -14.85
CA ARG A 88 7.27 -1.81 -16.23
C ARG A 88 6.17 -2.17 -17.21
N VAL A 89 5.88 -1.27 -18.15
CA VAL A 89 4.95 -1.55 -19.24
C VAL A 89 5.60 -2.55 -20.21
N LEU A 90 4.89 -3.63 -20.49
CA LEU A 90 5.29 -4.64 -21.46
C LEU A 90 4.70 -4.27 -22.81
N THR A 91 5.55 -3.73 -23.68
CA THR A 91 5.17 -3.44 -25.07
C THR A 91 5.72 -4.55 -26.00
N PRO A 92 4.99 -4.92 -27.07
CA PRO A 92 5.49 -5.85 -28.07
C PRO A 92 6.78 -5.37 -28.75
N ILE A 93 6.93 -4.05 -28.85
CA ILE A 93 8.10 -3.36 -29.40
C ILE A 93 8.59 -2.39 -28.31
N PRO A 94 9.82 -2.54 -27.80
CA PRO A 94 10.38 -1.60 -26.84
C PRO A 94 10.39 -0.19 -27.42
N ILE A 95 9.74 0.76 -26.74
CA ILE A 95 9.73 2.16 -27.17
C ILE A 95 10.98 2.82 -26.56
N PRO A 96 11.88 3.38 -27.39
CA PRO A 96 13.07 4.07 -26.89
C PRO A 96 12.70 5.20 -25.93
N GLY A 97 13.44 5.32 -24.82
CA GLY A 97 13.21 6.37 -23.83
C GLY A 97 12.12 6.09 -22.80
N GLN A 98 11.53 4.89 -22.80
CA GLN A 98 10.60 4.46 -21.74
C GLN A 98 11.30 3.54 -20.73
N GLY A 99 10.98 3.71 -19.46
CA GLY A 99 11.56 2.91 -18.38
C GLY A 99 10.55 2.54 -17.30
N PRO A 100 11.02 1.83 -16.26
CA PRO A 100 10.20 1.46 -15.13
C PRO A 100 9.90 2.65 -14.22
N VAL A 101 8.88 2.47 -13.38
CA VAL A 101 8.61 3.30 -12.21
C VAL A 101 8.60 2.41 -10.98
N ASP A 102 9.21 2.90 -9.91
CA ASP A 102 9.30 2.20 -8.64
C ASP A 102 8.39 2.94 -7.64
N VAL A 103 7.45 2.21 -7.03
CA VAL A 103 6.72 2.68 -5.83
C VAL A 103 7.43 2.08 -4.62
N ASN A 104 8.20 2.90 -3.94
CA ASN A 104 8.95 2.51 -2.75
C ASN A 104 8.11 2.75 -1.51
N TYR A 105 8.24 1.87 -0.52
CA TYR A 105 7.70 2.11 0.81
C TYR A 105 8.60 1.52 1.88
N GLU A 106 8.65 2.19 3.03
CA GLU A 106 9.53 1.87 4.14
C GLU A 106 8.88 2.24 5.47
N SER A 107 9.03 1.36 6.46
CA SER A 107 8.64 1.66 7.84
C SER A 107 9.61 2.68 8.46
N VAL A 108 9.08 3.75 9.05
CA VAL A 108 9.88 4.87 9.58
C VAL A 108 10.60 4.48 10.87
N ARG A 109 10.09 3.49 11.62
CA ARG A 109 10.65 3.03 12.90
C ARG A 109 10.41 1.53 13.09
N HIS A 110 11.21 0.91 13.94
CA HIS A 110 10.96 -0.45 14.39
C HIS A 110 9.98 -0.48 15.56
N GLY A 111 8.91 -1.25 15.44
CA GLY A 111 7.97 -1.52 16.54
C GLY A 111 6.55 -1.73 16.02
N PRO A 112 5.71 -2.46 16.75
CA PRO A 112 4.31 -2.63 16.37
C PRO A 112 3.67 -1.25 16.21
N ASP A 113 2.82 -1.11 15.19
CA ASP A 113 2.12 0.13 14.85
C ASP A 113 3.03 1.28 14.35
N ALA A 114 4.29 1.00 14.02
CA ALA A 114 5.16 2.03 13.46
C ALA A 114 4.62 2.50 12.08
N PRO A 115 4.55 3.83 11.86
CA PRO A 115 4.08 4.36 10.59
C PRO A 115 5.08 4.02 9.48
N PHE A 116 4.59 3.98 8.25
CA PHE A 116 5.39 3.84 7.06
C PHE A 116 5.28 5.08 6.18
N THR A 117 6.27 5.26 5.31
CA THR A 117 6.27 6.26 4.26
C THR A 117 6.36 5.58 2.91
N TYR A 118 5.94 6.28 1.86
CA TYR A 118 6.06 5.78 0.49
C TYR A 118 6.36 6.91 -0.49
N GLY A 119 6.92 6.55 -1.64
CA GLY A 119 7.31 7.47 -2.69
C GLY A 119 7.18 6.85 -4.06
N ILE A 120 7.29 7.70 -5.09
CA ILE A 120 7.33 7.27 -6.48
C ILE A 120 8.64 7.77 -7.09
N THR A 121 9.45 6.84 -7.56
CA THR A 121 10.76 7.11 -8.19
C THR A 121 10.74 6.56 -9.61
N SER A 122 11.27 7.34 -10.57
CA SER A 122 11.39 6.93 -11.97
C SER A 122 12.80 7.26 -12.45
N GLU A 123 13.31 6.47 -13.40
CA GLU A 123 14.61 6.75 -14.00
C GLU A 123 14.58 8.08 -14.81
N PRO A 124 15.48 9.05 -14.53
CA PRO A 124 15.43 10.37 -15.17
C PRO A 124 15.55 10.37 -16.69
N HIS A 125 16.26 9.38 -17.24
CA HIS A 125 16.51 9.25 -18.68
C HIS A 125 15.51 8.33 -19.39
N PHE A 126 14.74 7.55 -18.61
CA PHE A 126 13.79 6.56 -19.09
C PHE A 126 12.51 6.67 -18.26
N PRO A 127 11.71 7.75 -18.41
CA PRO A 127 10.49 7.92 -17.65
C PRO A 127 9.46 6.83 -17.95
N PHE A 128 8.59 6.59 -16.97
CA PHE A 128 7.43 5.75 -17.17
C PHE A 128 6.45 6.40 -18.17
N PRO A 129 5.87 5.64 -19.12
CA PRO A 129 5.10 6.20 -20.23
C PRO A 129 3.67 6.64 -19.91
N GLY A 130 3.33 6.80 -18.63
CA GLY A 130 1.99 7.16 -18.18
C GLY A 130 2.02 7.85 -16.82
N VAL A 131 0.84 7.95 -16.21
CA VAL A 131 0.65 8.47 -14.86
C VAL A 131 0.60 7.30 -13.88
N VAL A 132 1.24 7.49 -12.73
CA VAL A 132 1.14 6.57 -11.59
C VAL A 132 0.53 7.33 -10.43
N ASP A 133 -0.57 6.83 -9.90
CA ASP A 133 -1.29 7.47 -8.81
C ASP A 133 -1.41 6.51 -7.63
N VAL A 134 -0.83 6.88 -6.49
CA VAL A 134 -0.82 6.08 -5.27
C VAL A 134 -1.75 6.73 -4.27
N GLN A 135 -2.84 6.04 -3.93
CA GLN A 135 -3.86 6.51 -3.00
C GLN A 135 -3.87 5.65 -1.73
N PRO A 136 -3.63 6.23 -0.55
CA PRO A 136 -3.78 5.52 0.69
C PRO A 136 -5.25 5.46 1.12
N ARG A 137 -5.58 4.42 1.89
CA ARG A 137 -6.90 4.24 2.51
C ARG A 137 -6.75 3.79 3.97
N PRO A 138 -7.20 4.58 4.95
CA PRO A 138 -7.83 5.91 4.81
C PRO A 138 -6.83 6.99 4.34
N GLU A 139 -7.37 8.07 3.76
CA GLU A 139 -6.57 9.25 3.40
C GLU A 139 -6.69 10.29 4.53
N THR A 140 -5.56 10.82 4.98
CA THR A 140 -5.47 11.80 6.06
C THR A 140 -4.59 12.98 5.65
N ALA A 141 -4.43 13.98 6.52
CA ALA A 141 -3.54 15.11 6.25
C ALA A 141 -2.07 14.70 6.14
N GLU A 142 -1.66 13.65 6.86
CA GLU A 142 -0.29 13.15 6.89
C GLU A 142 -0.09 11.97 5.91
N CYS A 143 -1.15 11.19 5.67
CA CYS A 143 -1.18 10.06 4.74
C CYS A 143 -2.03 10.42 3.51
N TYR A 144 -1.41 11.04 2.52
CA TYR A 144 -2.09 11.62 1.36
C TYR A 144 -1.55 11.06 0.04
N GLY A 145 -2.37 11.10 -1.02
CA GLY A 145 -2.00 10.52 -2.32
C GLY A 145 -0.79 11.17 -3.01
N LEU A 146 -0.02 10.36 -3.75
CA LEU A 146 1.08 10.82 -4.59
C LEU A 146 0.81 10.48 -6.06
N THR A 147 1.10 11.40 -6.96
CA THR A 147 0.96 11.18 -8.41
C THR A 147 2.30 11.45 -9.10
N TYR A 148 2.71 10.57 -10.02
CA TYR A 148 3.81 10.74 -10.95
C TYR A 148 3.28 10.96 -12.37
N PRO A 149 3.83 11.90 -13.16
CA PRO A 149 4.91 12.82 -12.79
C PRO A 149 4.48 13.79 -11.70
N GLN A 150 5.38 14.04 -10.74
CA GLN A 150 5.06 14.93 -9.62
C GLN A 150 4.88 16.36 -10.14
N GLY A 151 3.80 17.01 -9.69
CA GLY A 151 3.58 18.43 -9.95
C GLY A 151 4.69 19.33 -9.36
N PRO A 152 4.64 20.64 -9.62
CA PRO A 152 5.69 21.58 -9.20
C PRO A 152 5.87 21.70 -7.68
N VAL A 153 4.91 21.20 -6.89
CA VAL A 153 4.93 21.28 -5.44
C VAL A 153 5.59 20.04 -4.86
N ARG A 154 6.82 20.19 -4.34
CA ARG A 154 7.45 19.17 -3.52
C ARG A 154 6.84 19.18 -2.12
N ARG A 155 6.03 18.17 -1.83
CA ARG A 155 5.53 17.91 -0.47
C ARG A 155 6.48 16.96 0.26
N PRO A 156 6.58 17.02 1.60
CA PRO A 156 7.32 16.03 2.37
C PRO A 156 6.71 14.63 2.18
N PRO A 157 7.47 13.53 2.22
CA PRO A 157 6.91 12.19 2.05
C PRO A 157 5.71 11.93 2.97
N PRO A 158 4.65 11.24 2.49
CA PRO A 158 3.48 10.90 3.30
C PRO A 158 3.87 9.97 4.45
N PHE A 159 3.17 10.08 5.58
CA PHE A 159 3.31 9.24 6.76
C PHE A 159 1.97 8.56 7.04
N CYS A 160 1.95 7.24 6.96
CA CYS A 160 0.74 6.43 7.06
C CYS A 160 0.84 5.43 8.21
N ASP A 161 -0.26 5.21 8.91
CA ASP A 161 -0.35 4.20 9.97
C ASP A 161 -0.16 2.79 9.37
N ALA A 162 0.40 1.87 10.16
CA ALA A 162 0.53 0.48 9.76
C ALA A 162 -0.84 -0.11 9.37
N GLY A 163 -0.87 -1.00 8.37
CA GLY A 163 -2.12 -1.58 7.86
C GLY A 163 -2.92 -0.66 6.90
N THR A 164 -2.49 0.59 6.67
CA THR A 164 -3.08 1.44 5.62
C THR A 164 -2.95 0.75 4.27
N LYS A 165 -4.07 0.64 3.54
CA LYS A 165 -4.11 0.01 2.20
C LYS A 165 -3.61 1.00 1.16
N LEU A 166 -2.88 0.52 0.16
CA LEU A 166 -2.41 1.35 -0.96
C LEU A 166 -3.10 0.92 -2.26
N LEU A 167 -3.67 1.87 -2.98
CA LEU A 167 -4.19 1.70 -4.33
C LEU A 167 -3.26 2.42 -5.31
N ILE A 168 -2.54 1.66 -6.12
CA ILE A 168 -1.62 2.15 -7.16
C ILE A 168 -2.36 2.06 -8.50
N THR A 169 -2.78 3.18 -9.06
CA THR A 169 -3.41 3.24 -10.38
C THR A 169 -2.40 3.61 -11.45
N LEU A 170 -2.32 2.82 -12.51
CA LEU A 170 -1.54 3.12 -13.71
C LEU A 170 -2.51 3.52 -14.81
N CYS A 171 -2.33 4.71 -15.38
CA CYS A 171 -3.18 5.17 -16.48
C CYS A 171 -2.40 6.02 -17.48
N GLN A 172 -3.00 6.25 -18.64
CA GLN A 172 -2.48 7.14 -19.67
C GLN A 172 -3.62 8.04 -20.13
N GLU A 173 -3.36 9.32 -20.38
CA GLU A 173 -4.33 10.23 -20.97
C GLU A 173 -4.61 9.81 -22.41
N GLU A 174 -5.65 9.02 -22.62
CA GLU A 174 -6.12 8.60 -23.94
C GLU A 174 -7.65 8.78 -24.02
N GLY A 175 -8.13 9.46 -25.06
CA GLY A 175 -9.57 9.53 -25.36
C GLY A 175 -10.45 10.33 -24.39
N GLY A 176 -9.91 11.26 -23.60
CA GLY A 176 -10.70 12.14 -22.73
C GLY A 176 -11.12 11.53 -21.39
N VAL A 177 -10.58 10.37 -21.02
CA VAL A 177 -10.71 9.81 -19.67
C VAL A 177 -9.71 10.53 -18.74
N PRO A 178 -10.17 11.11 -17.62
CA PRO A 178 -9.26 11.78 -16.69
C PRO A 178 -8.28 10.77 -16.08
N CYS A 179 -7.00 11.10 -16.18
CA CYS A 179 -5.88 10.35 -15.64
C CYS A 179 -4.96 11.35 -14.90
N PRO A 180 -4.78 11.23 -13.56
CA PRO A 180 -5.35 10.22 -12.68
C PRO A 180 -6.88 10.31 -12.59
N PRO A 181 -7.57 9.20 -12.24
CA PRO A 181 -9.02 9.23 -12.05
C PRO A 181 -9.38 10.27 -10.98
N ILE A 182 -10.40 11.10 -11.26
CA ILE A 182 -10.88 12.11 -10.31
C ILE A 182 -11.27 11.40 -9.01
N HIS A 183 -10.57 11.72 -7.91
CA HIS A 183 -10.90 11.25 -6.58
C HIS A 183 -12.29 11.78 -6.20
N ARG A 184 -13.33 10.97 -6.40
CA ARG A 184 -14.61 11.22 -5.74
C ARG A 184 -14.49 10.60 -4.36
N PRO A 185 -14.76 11.35 -3.27
CA PRO A 185 -14.91 10.71 -1.97
C PRO A 185 -15.93 9.58 -2.12
N PRO A 186 -15.71 8.41 -1.51
CA PRO A 186 -16.68 7.34 -1.59
C PRO A 186 -18.04 7.91 -1.15
N PRO A 187 -19.12 7.64 -1.89
CA PRO A 187 -20.44 7.97 -1.39
C PRO A 187 -20.57 7.29 -0.03
N THR A 188 -21.00 8.05 0.98
CA THR A 188 -21.11 7.68 2.41
C THR A 188 -21.92 6.42 2.71
N ARG A 189 -22.39 5.69 1.68
CA ARG A 189 -23.13 4.43 1.77
C ARG A 189 -22.27 3.16 1.64
N TYR A 190 -20.97 3.25 1.35
CA TYR A 190 -20.11 2.08 1.10
C TYR A 190 -19.06 1.80 2.19
N GLU A 191 -19.11 2.47 3.34
CA GLU A 191 -18.27 2.09 4.51
C GLU A 191 -18.58 0.67 5.01
N ALA A 192 -19.73 0.09 4.65
CA ALA A 192 -20.17 -1.21 5.14
C ALA A 192 -19.85 -2.41 4.22
N GLU A 193 -19.41 -2.21 2.97
CA GLU A 193 -19.13 -3.33 2.05
C GLU A 193 -17.69 -3.84 2.09
N TRP A 194 -16.83 -3.24 2.93
CA TRP A 194 -15.39 -3.53 2.95
C TRP A 194 -14.78 -3.62 4.36
N LEU A 195 -15.62 -3.85 5.38
CA LEU A 195 -15.21 -4.30 6.72
C LEU A 195 -15.11 -5.82 6.77
#